data_AF-A0A2D7Y5L9-F1
#
_entry.id   AF-A0A2D7Y5L9-F1
#
_cell.length_a   1.000
_cell.length_b   1.000
_cell.length_c   1.000
_cell.angle_alpha   90.00
_cell.angle_beta   90.00
_cell.angle_gamma   90.00
#
_symmetry.space_group_name_H-M   'P 1'
#
loop_
_entity.id
_entity.type
_entity.pdbx_description
1 polymer ?
#
loop_
_entity_poly.entity_id
_entity_poly.type
_entity_poly.pdbx_seq_one_letter_code
_entity_poly.pdbx_strand_id
1 'polypeptide(L)' 'MGGLLYGAHWQAELARALDVSLRNVQYMTAGDRTVHDGIARDLLNLLREQHAGQAEAIAQLEAKLEG' A
#
# COMPACT_ATOMS: atom_id res chain seq x y z
N MET A 1 -7.90 -5.72 1.48
CA MET A 1 -7.21 -4.42 1.63
C MET A 1 -6.07 -4.24 0.62
N GLY A 2 -5.02 -5.06 0.55
CA GLY A 2 -3.92 -4.77 -0.39
C GLY A 2 -4.22 -4.99 -1.88
N GLY A 3 -5.25 -5.76 -2.26
CA GLY A 3 -5.67 -5.90 -3.66
C GLY A 3 -6.08 -4.57 -4.32
N LEU A 4 -6.49 -3.58 -3.53
CA LEU A 4 -6.78 -2.20 -3.99
C LEU A 4 -5.50 -1.42 -4.32
N LEU A 5 -4.35 -1.76 -3.73
CA LEU A 5 -3.09 -1.05 -3.93
C LEU A 5 -2.26 -1.60 -5.10
N TYR A 6 -2.34 -2.92 -5.34
CA TYR A 6 -1.38 -3.62 -6.22
C TYR A 6 -2.02 -4.72 -7.11
N GLY A 7 -3.35 -4.89 -7.09
CA GLY A 7 -4.02 -5.91 -7.90
C GLY A 7 -3.70 -7.35 -7.46
N ALA A 8 -3.66 -8.31 -8.40
CA ALA A 8 -3.57 -9.75 -8.10
C ALA A 8 -2.29 -10.15 -7.32
N HIS A 9 -1.20 -9.40 -7.48
CA HIS A 9 0.10 -9.70 -6.85
C HIS A 9 0.37 -8.91 -5.58
N TRP A 10 -0.68 -8.34 -4.97
CA TRP A 10 -0.52 -7.38 -3.89
C TRP A 10 0.23 -7.87 -2.66
N GLN A 11 0.20 -9.16 -2.35
CA GLN A 11 0.92 -9.69 -1.20
C GLN A 11 2.44 -9.64 -1.41
N ALA A 12 2.92 -9.86 -2.64
CA ALA A 12 4.33 -9.81 -2.97
C ALA A 12 4.85 -8.38 -3.04
N GLU A 13 4.07 -7.47 -3.63
CA GLU A 13 4.41 -6.05 -3.68
C GLU A 13 4.42 -5.42 -2.28
N LEU A 14 3.42 -5.74 -1.46
CA LEU A 14 3.36 -5.27 -0.07
C LEU A 14 4.53 -5.81 0.77
N ALA A 15 4.92 -7.07 0.56
CA ALA A 15 6.08 -7.66 1.23
C ALA A 15 7.37 -6.89 0.92
N ARG A 16 7.59 -6.54 -0.35
CA ARG A 16 8.74 -5.71 -0.76
C ARG A 16 8.68 -4.32 -0.18
N ALA A 17 7.51 -3.68 -0.22
CA ALA A 17 7.36 -2.30 0.22
C ALA A 17 7.50 -2.13 1.74
N LEU A 18 7.15 -3.16 2.51
CA LEU A 18 7.33 -3.20 3.96
C LEU A 18 8.65 -3.85 4.41
N ASP A 19 9.50 -4.28 3.46
CA ASP A 19 10.73 -5.04 3.72
C ASP A 19 10.52 -6.25 4.67
N VAL A 20 9.45 -7.02 4.42
CA VAL A 20 9.11 -8.24 5.19
C VAL A 20 8.96 -9.44 4.26
N SER A 21 9.02 -10.65 4.82
CA SER A 21 8.77 -11.86 4.05
C SER A 21 7.30 -11.95 3.57
N LEU A 22 7.09 -12.53 2.39
CA LEU A 22 5.74 -12.84 1.87
C LEU A 22 4.93 -13.68 2.86
N ARG A 23 5.60 -14.58 3.58
CA ARG A 23 4.98 -15.42 4.62
C ARG A 23 4.47 -14.58 5.80
N ASN A 24 5.18 -13.53 6.22
CA ASN A 24 4.67 -12.59 7.23
C ASN A 24 3.42 -11.88 6.73
N VAL A 25 3.40 -11.42 5.47
CA VAL A 25 2.20 -10.81 4.87
C VAL A 25 1.03 -11.79 4.88
N GLN A 26 1.25 -13.04 4.45
CA GLN A 26 0.22 -14.07 4.46
C GLN A 26 -0.35 -14.31 5.87
N TYR A 27 0.50 -14.45 6.90
CA TYR A 27 0.05 -14.60 8.29
C TYR A 27 -0.75 -13.40 8.81
N MET A 28 -0.31 -12.17 8.49
CA MET A 28 -1.05 -10.95 8.85
C MET A 28 -2.43 -10.92 8.17
N THR A 29 -2.52 -11.37 6.92
CA THR A 29 -3.79 -11.39 6.17
C THR A 29 -4.73 -12.52 6.58
N ALA A 30 -4.18 -13.62 7.10
CA ALA A 30 -4.96 -14.72 7.67
C ALA A 30 -5.51 -14.38 9.07
N GLY A 31 -4.99 -13.33 9.72
CA GLY A 31 -5.33 -12.99 11.10
C GLY A 31 -4.60 -13.85 12.14
N ASP A 32 -3.66 -14.70 11.70
CA ASP A 32 -2.91 -15.64 12.54
C ASP A 32 -1.84 -14.95 13.42
N ARG A 33 -1.45 -13.73 13.08
CA ARG A 33 -0.54 -12.91 13.88
C ARG A 33 -1.04 -11.48 14.01
N THR A 34 -0.93 -10.94 15.22
CA THR A 34 -1.09 -9.51 15.49
C THR A 34 -0.07 -8.71 14.69
N VAL A 35 -0.53 -7.69 13.97
CA VAL A 35 0.35 -6.75 13.27
C VAL A 35 1.10 -5.95 14.32
N HIS A 36 2.43 -6.01 14.28
CA HIS A 36 3.27 -5.23 15.19
C HIS A 36 3.19 -3.74 14.85
N ASP A 37 3.25 -2.87 15.87
CA ASP A 37 3.09 -1.41 15.73
C ASP A 37 4.01 -0.78 14.67
N GLY A 38 5.24 -1.30 14.54
CA GLY A 38 6.18 -0.90 13.49
C GLY A 38 5.63 -1.13 12.08
N ILE A 39 5.17 -2.36 11.80
CA ILE A 39 4.57 -2.72 10.50
C ILE A 39 3.28 -1.92 10.25
N ALA A 40 2.48 -1.69 11.29
CA ALA A 40 1.27 -0.86 11.17
C ALA A 40 1.62 0.59 10.79
N ARG A 41 2.70 1.14 11.36
CA ARG A 41 3.19 2.49 11.04
C ARG A 41 3.73 2.57 9.62
N ASP A 42 4.50 1.58 9.20
CA ASP A 42 5.05 1.52 7.84
C ASP A 42 3.93 1.40 6.80
N LEU A 43 2.91 0.59 7.09
CA LEU A 43 1.71 0.48 6.25
C LEU A 43 0.95 1.81 6.16
N LEU A 44 0.80 2.53 7.27
CA LEU A 44 0.15 3.84 7.28
C LEU A 44 0.93 4.89 6.46
N ASN A 45 2.26 4.87 6.53
CA ASN A 45 3.11 5.78 5.76
C ASN A 45 2.99 5.48 4.26
N LEU A 46 3.09 4.20 3.88
CA LEU A 46 2.91 3.76 2.50
C LEU A 46 1.57 4.20 1.91
N LEU A 47 0.48 4.04 2.67
CA LEU A 47 -0.85 4.47 2.25
C LEU A 47 -0.95 5.99 2.04
N ARG A 48 -0.29 6.78 2.89
CA ARG A 48 -0.27 8.25 2.76
C ARG A 48 0.52 8.71 1.55
N GLU A 49 1.69 8.12 1.33
CA GLU A 49 2.53 8.43 0.16
C GLU A 49 1.81 8.11 -1.14
N GLN A 50 1.18 6.94 -1.22
CA GLN A 50 0.41 6.55 -2.40
C GLN A 50 -0.79 7.47 -2.64
N HIS A 51 -1.51 7.85 -1.59
CA HIS A 51 -2.63 8.79 -1.70
C HIS A 51 -2.17 10.18 -2.16
N ALA A 52 -1.04 10.67 -1.66
CA ALA A 52 -0.47 11.95 -2.10
C ALA A 52 -0.10 11.93 -3.59
N GLY A 53 0.56 10.86 -4.05
CA GLY A 53 0.90 10.70 -5.47
C GLY A 53 -0.34 10.56 -6.37
N GLN A 54 -1.39 9.89 -5.90
CA GLN A 54 -2.68 9.82 -6.62
C GLN A 54 -3.35 11.19 -6.72
N ALA A 55 -3.39 11.96 -5.63
CA ALA A 55 -3.95 13.31 -5.64
C ALA A 55 -3.20 14.25 -6.59
N GLU A 56 -1.87 14.16 -6.62
CA GLU A 56 -1.05 14.93 -7.56
C GLU A 56 -1.33 14.53 -9.02
N ALA A 57 -1.41 13.23 -9.31
CA ALA A 57 -1.72 12.74 -10.64
C ALA A 57 -3.11 13.19 -11.12
N ILE A 58 -4.12 13.18 -10.23
CA ILE A 58 -5.47 13.69 -10.51
C ILE A 58 -5.40 15.17 -10.85
N ALA A 59 -4.76 15.99 -10.02
CA ALA A 59 -4.64 17.44 -10.24
C ALA A 59 -3.94 17.77 -11.57
N GLN A 60 -2.90 17.01 -11.95
CA GLN A 60 -2.22 17.16 -13.23
C GLN A 60 -3.12 16.81 -14.43
N LEU A 61 -4.01 15.83 -14.29
CA LEU A 61 -4.97 15.46 -15.33
C LEU A 61 -6.09 16.50 -15.46
N GLU A 62 -6.61 17.01 -14.35
CA GLU A 62 -7.61 18.09 -14.35
C GLU A 62 -7.07 19.35 -15.03
N ALA A 63 -5.86 19.78 -14.68
CA ALA A 63 -5.21 20.93 -15.31
C ALA A 63 -5.00 20.77 -16.83
N LYS A 64 -4.79 19.53 -17.32
CA LYS A 64 -4.67 19.23 -18.75
C LYS A 64 -6.01 19.24 -19.50
N LEU A 65 -7.13 19.07 -18.80
CA LEU A 65 -8.47 19.10 -19.40
C LEU A 65 -9.03 20.52 -19.47
N GLU A 66 -8.56 21.43 -18.62
CA GLU A 66 -8.99 22.84 -18.55
C GLU A 66 -8.15 23.79 -19.42
N GLY A 67 -7.01 23.35 -19.95
CA GLY A 67 -6.11 24.12 -20.82
C GLY A 67 -6.17 23.72 -22.29
#